data_AF-A0A1J6JNA2-F1
#
_entry.id   AF-A0A1J6JNA2-F1
#
_cell.length_a   1.000
_cell.length_b   1.000
_cell.length_c   1.000
_cell.angle_alpha   90.00
_cell.angle_beta   90.00
_cell.angle_gamma   90.00
#
_symmetry.space_group_name_H-M   'P 1'
#
loop_
_entity.id
_entity.type
_entity.pdbx_description
1 polymer ?
#
loop_
_entity_poly.entity_id
_entity_poly.type
_entity_poly.pdbx_seq_one_letter_code
_entity_poly.pdbx_strand_id
1 'polypeptide(L)'
;MTFGIQVPLDCVFCSASMEDFDHLYFGCPKTNSLWYRMLRWLGFIRQIGSWQNEILWISNQSRSKNWKAEVTTATFAMVVYCIWRERNLIRFNKGRYNIDEVCKEMAIHIHIHG
;
A
#
# COMPACT_ATOMS: atom_id res chain seq x y z
N MET A 1 -31.21 -4.26 14.42
CA MET A 1 -30.43 -5.15 13.53
C MET A 1 -29.37 -4.30 12.86
N THR A 2 -28.10 -4.53 13.15
CA THR A 2 -27.01 -3.93 12.37
C THR A 2 -26.75 -4.85 11.19
N PHE A 3 -27.14 -4.41 9.99
CA PHE A 3 -26.72 -5.07 8.76
C PHE A 3 -25.21 -4.83 8.57
N GLY A 4 -24.42 -5.90 8.46
CA GLY A 4 -22.97 -5.81 8.20
C GLY A 4 -22.21 -7.08 8.55
N ILE A 5 -21.18 -7.41 7.76
CA ILE A 5 -20.25 -8.50 8.07
C ILE A 5 -19.46 -8.09 9.32
N GLN A 6 -19.64 -8.84 10.41
CA GLN A 6 -18.91 -8.61 11.65
C GLN A 6 -17.46 -9.09 11.46
N VAL A 7 -16.51 -8.16 11.53
CA VAL A 7 -15.08 -8.45 11.49
C VAL A 7 -14.39 -7.86 12.72
N PRO A 8 -13.29 -8.48 13.21
CA PRO A 8 -12.49 -7.88 14.27
C PRO A 8 -12.08 -6.44 13.92
N LEU A 9 -12.11 -5.53 14.88
CA LEU A 9 -11.76 -4.13 14.62
C LEU A 9 -10.25 -3.91 14.49
N ASP A 10 -9.43 -4.82 15.02
CA ASP A 10 -7.97 -4.71 14.97
C ASP A 10 -7.45 -4.84 13.54
N CYS A 11 -6.41 -4.08 13.20
CA CYS A 11 -5.72 -4.18 11.92
C CYS A 11 -5.15 -5.58 11.69
N VAL A 12 -5.47 -6.18 10.55
CA VAL A 12 -5.00 -7.54 10.20
C VAL A 12 -3.49 -7.66 10.03
N PHE A 13 -2.81 -6.56 9.78
CA PHE A 13 -1.37 -6.59 9.51
C PHE A 13 -0.53 -6.49 10.79
N CYS A 14 -0.91 -5.61 11.73
CA CYS A 14 -0.13 -5.35 12.93
C CYS A 14 -0.75 -5.88 14.23
N SER A 15 -2.07 -6.11 14.25
CA SER A 15 -2.83 -6.53 15.44
C SER A 15 -2.59 -5.65 16.68
N ALA A 16 -2.16 -4.40 16.49
CA ALA A 16 -1.74 -3.50 17.57
C ALA A 16 -2.56 -2.20 17.62
N SER A 17 -3.42 -1.96 16.63
CA SER A 17 -4.26 -0.76 16.53
C SER A 17 -5.52 -1.09 15.74
N MET A 18 -6.56 -0.27 15.93
CA MET A 18 -7.80 -0.39 15.16
C MET A 18 -7.53 -0.17 13.66
N GLU A 19 -8.17 -0.98 12.83
CA GLU A 19 -8.18 -0.78 11.39
C GLU A 19 -9.13 0.37 11.05
N ASP A 20 -8.55 1.52 10.72
CA ASP A 20 -9.21 2.54 9.93
C ASP A 20 -8.49 2.73 8.60
N PHE A 21 -9.01 3.64 7.77
CA PHE A 21 -8.47 3.87 6.44
C PHE A 21 -7.04 4.44 6.45
N ASP A 22 -6.74 5.40 7.33
CA ASP A 22 -5.42 6.03 7.39
C ASP A 22 -4.38 5.07 7.97
N HIS A 23 -4.76 4.34 9.03
CA HIS A 23 -3.96 3.27 9.60
C HIS A 23 -3.69 2.17 8.56
N LEU A 24 -4.71 1.72 7.83
CA LEU A 24 -4.55 0.65 6.83
C LEU A 24 -3.51 1.00 5.78
N TYR A 25 -3.61 2.18 5.16
CA TYR A 25 -2.77 2.47 4.00
C TYR A 25 -1.36 2.90 4.37
N PHE A 26 -1.14 3.76 5.37
CA PHE A 26 0.24 4.17 5.74
C PHE A 26 0.50 4.43 7.23
N GLY A 27 -0.51 4.35 8.11
CA GLY A 27 -0.29 4.42 9.57
C GLY A 27 0.16 3.10 10.20
N CYS A 28 -0.15 1.96 9.57
CA CYS A 28 0.27 0.64 10.02
C CYS A 28 1.74 0.41 9.65
N PRO A 29 2.61 -0.01 10.60
CA PRO A 29 4.03 -0.21 10.32
C PRO A 29 4.32 -1.20 9.18
N LYS A 30 3.44 -2.18 8.96
CA LYS A 30 3.61 -3.22 7.93
C LYS A 30 3.32 -2.71 6.52
N THR A 31 2.26 -1.93 6.34
CA THR A 31 1.90 -1.35 5.03
C THR A 31 2.71 -0.09 4.73
N ASN A 32 3.07 0.69 5.76
CA ASN A 32 4.06 1.76 5.66
C ASN A 32 5.40 1.23 5.14
N SER A 33 5.89 0.10 5.70
CA SER A 33 7.14 -0.51 5.27
C SER A 33 7.09 -0.97 3.80
N LEU A 34 5.96 -1.46 3.32
CA LEU A 34 5.77 -1.83 1.90
C LEU A 34 5.99 -0.61 1.01
N TRP A 35 5.30 0.50 1.30
CA TRP A 35 5.46 1.71 0.52
C TRP A 35 6.87 2.28 0.60
N TYR A 36 7.48 2.22 1.78
CA TYR A 36 8.86 2.66 2.00
C TYR A 36 9.85 1.91 1.10
N ARG A 37 9.73 0.59 1.03
CA ARG A 37 10.58 -0.25 0.18
C ARG A 37 10.39 0.07 -1.29
N MET A 38 9.16 0.28 -1.74
CA MET A 38 8.88 0.64 -3.13
C MET A 38 9.40 2.05 -3.48
N LEU A 39 9.27 3.03 -2.57
CA LEU A 39 9.89 4.34 -2.73
C LEU A 39 11.41 4.24 -2.87
N ARG A 40 12.06 3.43 -2.03
CA ARG A 40 13.51 3.19 -2.12
C ARG A 40 13.90 2.53 -3.43
N TRP A 41 13.12 1.56 -3.91
CA TRP A 41 13.31 0.92 -5.21
C TRP A 41 13.20 1.91 -6.37
N LEU A 42 12.25 2.86 -6.30
CA LEU A 42 12.10 3.97 -7.25
C LEU A 42 13.17 5.08 -7.12
N GLY A 43 14.08 4.96 -6.14
CA GLY A 43 15.14 5.93 -5.87
C GLY A 43 14.68 7.19 -5.12
N PHE A 44 13.59 7.13 -4.37
CA PHE A 44 13.16 8.20 -3.47
C PHE A 44 13.59 7.91 -2.03
N ILE A 45 14.10 8.94 -1.35
CA ILE A 45 14.41 8.92 0.08
C ILE A 45 13.57 10.01 0.73
N ARG A 46 12.45 9.62 1.34
CA ARG A 46 11.53 10.54 2.01
C ARG A 46 10.82 9.84 3.17
N GLN A 47 10.30 10.63 4.10
CA GLN A 47 9.36 10.14 5.10
C GLN A 47 7.98 9.97 4.47
N ILE A 48 7.31 8.89 4.85
CA ILE A 48 5.91 8.63 4.47
C ILE A 48 5.02 9.38 5.45
N GLY A 49 4.08 10.16 4.90
CA GLY A 49 3.09 10.89 5.66
C GLY A 49 1.78 10.12 5.83
N SER A 50 0.75 10.83 6.27
CA SER A 50 -0.63 10.33 6.24
C SER A 50 -1.10 10.06 4.81
N TRP A 51 -2.22 9.34 4.67
CA TRP A 51 -2.84 9.10 3.38
C TRP A 51 -2.97 10.37 2.52
N GLN A 52 -3.46 11.45 3.12
CA GLN A 52 -3.70 12.70 2.40
C GLN A 52 -2.39 13.32 1.88
N ASN A 53 -1.30 13.22 2.65
CA ASN A 53 0.01 13.71 2.24
C ASN A 53 0.57 12.88 1.08
N GLU A 54 0.39 11.55 1.12
CA GLU A 54 0.82 10.67 0.04
C GLU A 54 0.04 10.90 -1.25
N ILE A 55 -1.29 11.08 -1.16
CA ILE A 55 -2.12 11.41 -2.32
C ILE A 55 -1.72 12.75 -2.93
N LEU A 56 -1.47 13.77 -2.10
CA LEU A 56 -1.01 15.07 -2.59
C LEU A 56 0.36 14.95 -3.29
N TRP A 57 1.28 14.19 -2.70
CA TRP A 57 2.60 13.96 -3.27
C TRP A 57 2.53 13.25 -4.63
N ILE A 58 1.77 12.16 -4.72
CA ILE A 58 1.56 11.43 -5.98
C ILE A 58 0.85 12.30 -7.02
N SER A 59 -0.15 13.09 -6.61
CA SER A 59 -0.87 14.00 -7.51
C SER A 59 0.03 15.09 -8.08
N ASN A 60 1.04 15.54 -7.33
CA ASN A 60 2.04 16.47 -7.84
C ASN A 60 3.04 15.77 -8.76
N GLN A 61 3.47 14.55 -8.39
CA GLN A 61 4.41 13.76 -9.19
C GLN A 61 3.85 13.43 -10.58
N SER A 62 2.56 13.08 -10.67
CA SER A 62 1.89 12.72 -11.92
C SER A 62 1.79 13.86 -12.94
N ARG A 63 1.93 15.13 -12.50
CA ARG A 63 1.88 16.30 -13.39
C ARG A 63 3.09 16.41 -14.32
N SER A 64 4.24 15.84 -13.93
CA SER A 64 5.48 15.97 -14.71
C SER A 64 5.49 15.12 -16.00
N LYS A 65 4.53 14.20 -16.18
CA LYS A 65 4.33 13.37 -17.41
C LYS A 65 5.60 12.78 -18.02
N ASN A 66 6.57 12.41 -17.17
CA ASN A 66 7.76 11.69 -17.59
C ASN A 66 7.66 10.24 -17.13
N TRP A 67 8.47 9.36 -17.73
CA TRP A 67 8.45 7.92 -17.43
C TRP A 67 8.56 7.63 -15.93
N LYS A 68 9.40 8.39 -15.20
CA LYS A 68 9.58 8.21 -13.75
C LYS A 68 8.29 8.58 -13.00
N ALA A 69 7.61 9.64 -13.40
CA ALA A 69 6.32 10.03 -12.83
C ALA A 69 5.24 8.98 -13.08
N GLU A 70 5.18 8.41 -14.29
CA GLU A 70 4.24 7.35 -14.66
C GLU A 70 4.47 6.08 -13.84
N VAL A 71 5.71 5.58 -13.82
CA VAL A 71 6.10 4.41 -13.04
C VAL A 71 5.84 4.63 -11.55
N THR A 72 6.12 5.82 -11.01
CA THR A 72 5.85 6.14 -9.60
C THR A 72 4.35 6.12 -9.29
N THR A 73 3.54 6.69 -10.17
CA THR A 73 2.07 6.73 -10.02
C THR A 73 1.48 5.32 -10.12
N ALA A 74 1.93 4.52 -11.08
CA ALA A 74 1.51 3.13 -11.25
C ALA A 74 1.92 2.27 -10.03
N THR A 75 3.15 2.46 -9.53
CA THR A 75 3.64 1.77 -8.33
C THR A 75 2.75 2.10 -7.13
N PHE A 76 2.40 3.37 -6.93
CA PHE A 76 1.51 3.76 -5.83
C PHE A 76 0.13 3.12 -5.93
N ALA A 77 -0.48 3.15 -7.13
CA ALA A 77 -1.76 2.46 -7.35
C ALA A 77 -1.66 0.96 -7.06
N MET A 78 -0.54 0.33 -7.42
CA MET A 78 -0.28 -1.07 -7.14
C MET A 78 -0.11 -1.35 -5.64
N VAL A 79 0.57 -0.48 -4.88
CA VAL A 79 0.67 -0.59 -3.41
C VAL A 79 -0.72 -0.59 -2.78
N VAL A 80 -1.56 0.38 -3.15
CA VAL A 80 -2.93 0.51 -2.64
C VAL A 80 -3.74 -0.76 -2.95
N TYR A 81 -3.66 -1.23 -4.19
CA TYR A 81 -4.33 -2.47 -4.60
C TYR A 81 -3.84 -3.69 -3.81
N CYS A 82 -2.53 -3.89 -3.68
CA CYS A 82 -1.95 -5.00 -2.94
C CYS A 82 -2.36 -4.95 -1.47
N ILE A 83 -2.31 -3.78 -0.80
CA ILE A 83 -2.78 -3.64 0.58
C ILE A 83 -4.23 -4.10 0.72
N TRP A 84 -5.11 -3.62 -0.17
CA TRP A 84 -6.52 -4.02 -0.16
C TRP A 84 -6.70 -5.53 -0.40
N ARG A 85 -5.98 -6.09 -1.37
CA ARG A 85 -6.02 -7.51 -1.72
C ARG A 85 -5.56 -8.37 -0.56
N GLU A 86 -4.38 -8.09 0.00
CA GLU A 86 -3.81 -8.83 1.13
C GLU A 86 -4.71 -8.72 2.36
N ARG A 87 -5.25 -7.52 2.64
CA ARG A 87 -6.21 -7.32 3.74
C ARG A 87 -7.42 -8.22 3.61
N ASN A 88 -8.02 -8.30 2.42
CA ASN A 88 -9.19 -9.15 2.19
C ASN A 88 -8.86 -10.64 2.23
N LEU A 89 -7.70 -11.04 1.70
CA LEU A 89 -7.22 -12.42 1.79
C LEU A 89 -7.06 -12.86 3.25
N ILE A 90 -6.46 -12.04 4.10
CA ILE A 90 -6.29 -12.34 5.53
C ILE A 90 -7.65 -12.38 6.24
N ARG A 91 -8.51 -11.37 6.00
CA ARG A 91 -9.83 -11.27 6.65
C ARG A 91 -10.75 -12.44 6.34
N PHE A 92 -10.78 -12.88 5.09
CA PHE A 92 -11.85 -13.75 4.60
C PHE A 92 -11.38 -15.12 4.13
N ASN A 93 -10.09 -15.28 3.81
CA ASN A 93 -9.56 -16.49 3.18
C ASN A 93 -8.34 -17.08 3.91
N LYS A 94 -8.13 -16.75 5.19
CA LYS A 94 -6.97 -17.21 5.99
C LYS A 94 -5.62 -16.94 5.32
N GLY A 95 -5.55 -15.88 4.51
CA GLY A 95 -4.35 -15.44 3.83
C GLY A 95 -3.26 -15.01 4.81
N ARG A 96 -2.04 -14.87 4.28
CA ARG A 96 -0.87 -14.41 5.03
C ARG A 96 -0.19 -13.30 4.27
N TYR A 97 0.24 -12.27 4.99
CA TYR A 97 0.99 -11.17 4.42
C TYR A 97 2.49 -11.43 4.53
N ASN A 98 3.17 -11.42 3.39
CA ASN A 98 4.63 -11.41 3.33
C ASN A 98 5.08 -10.23 2.45
N ILE A 99 5.71 -9.25 3.09
CA ILE A 99 6.19 -8.04 2.43
C ILE A 99 7.22 -8.33 1.32
N ASP A 100 8.05 -9.37 1.48
CA ASP A 100 9.08 -9.70 0.48
C ASP A 100 8.44 -10.27 -0.80
N GLU A 101 7.42 -11.12 -0.64
CA GLU A 101 6.66 -11.68 -1.77
C GLU A 101 5.90 -10.59 -2.51
N VAL A 102 5.21 -9.69 -1.79
CA VAL A 102 4.46 -8.59 -2.39
C VAL A 102 5.38 -7.60 -3.10
N CYS A 103 6.51 -7.19 -2.49
CA CYS A 103 7.48 -6.32 -3.15
C CYS A 103 8.03 -6.94 -4.44
N LYS A 104 8.34 -8.25 -4.41
CA LYS A 104 8.87 -8.97 -5.58
C LYS A 104 7.83 -9.03 -6.70
N GLU A 105 6.58 -9.38 -6.37
CA GLU A 105 5.48 -9.38 -7.33
C GLU A 105 5.32 -8.01 -8.01
N MET A 106 5.30 -6.94 -7.22
CA MET A 106 5.12 -5.59 -7.73
C MET A 106 6.26 -5.17 -8.65
N ALA A 107 7.51 -5.42 -8.25
CA ALA A 107 8.68 -5.10 -9.08
C ALA A 107 8.65 -5.84 -10.42
N ILE A 108 8.23 -7.11 -10.43
CA ILE A 108 8.07 -7.90 -11.67
C ILE A 108 6.98 -7.30 -12.56
N HIS A 109 5.80 -6.99 -12.01
CA HIS A 109 4.70 -6.42 -12.79
C HIS A 109 5.07 -5.08 -13.42
N ILE A 110 5.73 -4.20 -12.67
CA ILE A 110 6.16 -2.89 -13.16
C ILE A 110 7.27 -3.03 -14.21
N HIS A 111 8.24 -3.94 -14.02
CA HIS A 111 9.34 -4.10 -14.97
C HIS A 111 8.92 -4.74 -16.30
N ILE A 112 7.88 -5.59 -16.30
CA ILE A 112 7.40 -6.26 -17.51
C ILE A 112 6.46 -5.36 -18.32
N HIS A 113 5.71 -4.45 -17.67
CA HIS A 113 4.62 -3.69 -18.31
C HIS A 113 4.83 -2.17 -18.35
N GLY A 114 5.92 -1.64 -17.80
CA GLY A 114 6.30 -0.22 -17.84
C GLY A 114 7.47 0.02 -18.78
#